data_AF-A0A091NGP2-F1
#
_entry.id   AF-A0A091NGP2-F1
#
_cell.length_a   1.000
_cell.length_b   1.000
_cell.length_c   1.000
_cell.angle_alpha   90.00
_cell.angle_beta   90.00
_cell.angle_gamma   90.00
#
_symmetry.space_group_name_H-M   'P 1'
#
loop_
_entity.id
_entity.type
_entity.pdbx_description
1 polymer ?
#
loop_
_entity_poly.entity_id
_entity_poly.type
_entity_poly.pdbx_seq_one_letter_code
_entity_poly.pdbx_strand_id
1 'polypeptide(L)'
;MWLKSQLLLLYCIASEVWMAKQLDSRSFPRGLYSVEDGSSAQWNRLKRSLYQGRSCRVRGCCTGRNDDCSFNIVSKAAICYCDQFCASGFPGPVDCCGDYWDVCEHPVEPTRSDEPWPPPALGCYKDGRYYGEGTVIKDNCNSCTCFHSLWKCSKEVCLVRQDLIQRINSGDYGWKADNYSQFWGMTLEEGFKKRLGTLPPSHSLLNMKEAPGHSLPEEKFPAFFAATYAWPEWIHDPLDQRSCGASWAFSTASVAADRIAIHSEGEFTDNLSAQNLISCDTRNQQGCNGGSIDGAWRYLKTHG
;
A
#
# COMPACT_ATOMS: atom_id res chain seq x y z
N MET A 1 45.45 -5.23 -8.78
CA MET A 1 43.99 -5.51 -8.74
C MET A 1 43.15 -4.23 -8.58
N TRP A 2 43.51 -3.15 -9.28
CA TRP A 2 42.90 -1.82 -9.11
C TRP A 2 42.37 -1.21 -10.41
N LEU A 3 42.20 -2.02 -11.46
CA LEU A 3 41.58 -1.59 -12.73
C LEU A 3 40.21 -2.25 -13.00
N LYS A 4 39.88 -3.35 -12.29
CA LYS A 4 38.63 -4.09 -12.50
C LYS A 4 37.44 -3.58 -11.68
N SER A 5 37.68 -2.75 -10.66
CA SER A 5 36.62 -2.21 -9.79
C SER A 5 35.99 -0.92 -10.35
N GLN A 6 36.72 -0.12 -11.12
CA GLN A 6 36.17 1.09 -11.77
C GLN A 6 35.22 0.79 -12.94
N LEU A 7 35.39 -0.35 -13.62
CA LEU A 7 34.53 -0.77 -14.73
C LEU A 7 33.12 -1.23 -14.28
N LEU A 8 32.97 -1.71 -13.04
CA LEU A 8 31.67 -2.11 -12.48
C LEU A 8 30.85 -0.91 -11.97
N LEU A 9 31.51 0.13 -11.45
CA LEU A 9 30.86 1.38 -11.02
C LEU A 9 30.31 2.20 -12.20
N LEU A 10 30.97 2.17 -13.37
CA LEU A 10 30.48 2.86 -14.57
C LEU A 10 29.25 2.21 -15.21
N TYR A 11 29.03 0.90 -14.98
CA TYR A 11 27.88 0.19 -15.54
C TYR A 11 26.57 0.45 -14.76
N CYS A 12 26.67 0.69 -13.44
CA CYS A 12 25.51 1.01 -12.60
C CYS A 12 24.93 2.41 -12.86
N ILE A 13 25.74 3.40 -13.27
CA ILE A 13 25.28 4.77 -13.52
C ILE A 13 24.67 4.91 -14.93
N ALA A 14 25.12 4.12 -15.90
CA ALA A 14 24.58 4.15 -17.27
C ALA A 14 23.16 3.59 -17.41
N SER A 15 22.72 2.76 -16.45
CA SER A 15 21.40 2.11 -16.47
C SER A 15 20.27 3.03 -15.96
N GLU A 16 20.57 3.99 -15.07
CA GLU A 16 19.57 4.93 -14.55
C GLU A 16 19.33 6.12 -15.50
N VAL A 17 20.33 6.53 -16.29
CA VAL A 17 20.20 7.67 -17.23
C VAL A 17 19.38 7.31 -18.48
N TRP A 18 19.30 6.02 -18.85
CA TRP A 18 18.52 5.59 -20.02
C TRP A 18 17.01 5.49 -19.75
N MET A 19 16.59 5.29 -18.49
CA MET A 19 15.17 5.24 -18.11
C MET A 19 14.56 6.63 -17.87
N ALA A 20 15.37 7.66 -17.61
CA ALA A 20 14.88 9.03 -17.39
C ALA A 20 14.64 9.83 -18.69
N LYS A 21 15.13 9.37 -19.85
CA LYS A 21 15.05 10.12 -21.12
C LYS A 21 13.87 9.75 -22.04
N GLN A 22 12.96 8.88 -21.59
CA GLN A 22 11.84 8.41 -22.42
C GLN A 22 10.46 8.94 -21.98
N LEU A 23 10.42 9.92 -21.07
CA LEU A 23 9.16 10.50 -20.54
C LEU A 23 8.94 11.98 -20.90
N ASP A 24 9.83 12.62 -21.67
CA ASP A 24 9.74 14.06 -21.96
C ASP A 24 9.60 14.41 -23.46
N SER A 25 9.17 13.46 -24.30
CA SER A 25 8.88 13.73 -25.72
C SER A 25 7.42 13.46 -26.10
N ARG A 26 6.51 14.31 -25.62
CA ARG A 26 5.25 14.59 -26.30
C ARG A 26 5.03 16.10 -26.39
N SER A 27 5.77 16.69 -27.31
CA SER A 27 5.51 18.00 -27.90
C SER A 27 4.12 18.04 -28.55
N PHE A 28 3.21 18.83 -27.98
CA PHE A 28 1.97 19.27 -28.64
C PHE A 28 2.32 20.27 -29.76
N PRO A 29 1.78 20.15 -30.98
CA PRO A 29 1.98 21.18 -31.99
C PRO A 29 1.15 22.42 -31.65
N ARG A 30 1.86 23.55 -31.51
CA ARG A 30 1.32 24.91 -31.67
C ARG A 30 1.25 25.25 -33.16
N GLY A 31 0.15 25.87 -33.54
CA GLY A 31 -0.12 26.40 -34.89
C GLY A 31 -1.46 25.86 -35.37
N LEU A 32 -2.40 26.63 -35.88
CA LEU A 32 -2.41 28.00 -36.41
C LEU A 32 -3.90 28.36 -36.49
N TYR A 33 -4.31 29.57 -36.13
CA TYR A 33 -5.32 30.38 -36.85
C TYR A 33 -5.48 31.69 -36.08
N SER A 34 -4.85 32.72 -36.63
CA SER A 34 -5.12 34.13 -36.32
C SER A 34 -6.42 34.53 -37.02
N VAL A 35 -7.32 35.19 -36.30
CA VAL A 35 -8.25 36.19 -36.84
C VAL A 35 -8.45 37.25 -35.76
N GLU A 36 -7.86 38.43 -35.96
CA GLU A 36 -8.42 39.69 -35.45
C GLU A 36 -9.42 40.18 -36.50
N ASP A 37 -10.64 40.58 -36.14
CA ASP A 37 -10.96 41.93 -35.69
C ASP A 37 -12.48 42.12 -35.48
N GLY A 38 -12.87 43.09 -34.65
CA GLY A 38 -14.12 43.86 -34.85
C GLY A 38 -15.40 43.52 -34.06
N SER A 39 -15.55 44.19 -32.91
CA SER A 39 -16.80 44.78 -32.37
C SER A 39 -17.89 43.93 -31.66
N SER A 40 -17.98 44.18 -30.34
CA SER A 40 -19.18 44.49 -29.56
C SER A 40 -20.47 43.69 -29.79
N ALA A 41 -20.69 42.67 -28.96
CA ALA A 41 -22.03 42.34 -28.45
C ALA A 41 -21.93 41.72 -27.05
N GLN A 42 -22.30 42.54 -26.08
CA GLN A 42 -22.47 42.26 -24.67
C GLN A 42 -23.54 41.18 -24.44
N TRP A 43 -23.15 39.95 -24.11
CA TRP A 43 -24.00 39.02 -23.37
C TRP A 43 -23.17 38.16 -22.43
N ASN A 44 -23.52 38.27 -21.15
CA ASN A 44 -22.95 37.54 -20.02
C ASN A 44 -22.92 36.04 -20.27
N ARG A 45 -21.77 35.48 -20.69
CA ARG A 45 -21.53 34.03 -20.68
C ARG A 45 -21.34 33.58 -19.24
N LEU A 46 -22.46 33.20 -18.64
CA LEU A 46 -22.55 32.36 -17.45
C LEU A 46 -21.50 31.25 -17.49
N LYS A 47 -20.88 31.06 -16.33
CA LYS A 47 -19.80 30.12 -16.01
C LYS A 47 -19.93 28.81 -16.80
N ARG A 48 -18.94 28.54 -17.65
CA ARG A 48 -18.66 27.23 -18.24
C ARG A 48 -18.48 26.21 -17.12
N SER A 49 -19.52 25.48 -16.75
CA SER A 49 -19.36 24.32 -15.88
C SER A 49 -18.77 23.19 -16.70
N LEU A 50 -17.48 22.95 -16.50
CA LEU A 50 -16.88 21.64 -16.66
C LEU A 50 -17.76 20.62 -15.90
N TYR A 51 -18.27 19.62 -16.62
CA TYR A 51 -18.59 18.24 -16.19
C TYR A 51 -19.90 17.69 -16.78
N GLN A 52 -19.74 16.58 -17.50
CA GLN A 52 -20.66 15.46 -17.73
C GLN A 52 -21.95 15.49 -16.90
N GLY A 53 -23.11 15.65 -17.55
CA GLY A 53 -24.38 15.09 -17.06
C GLY A 53 -24.93 15.60 -15.71
N ARG A 54 -24.32 16.61 -15.09
CA ARG A 54 -24.67 17.06 -13.73
C ARG A 54 -25.95 17.87 -13.68
N SER A 55 -26.28 18.60 -14.75
CA SER A 55 -27.45 19.47 -14.79
C SER A 55 -28.72 18.62 -14.67
N CYS A 56 -28.87 17.58 -15.50
CA CYS A 56 -29.98 16.65 -15.35
C CYS A 56 -29.98 15.93 -13.99
N ARG A 57 -28.82 15.48 -13.48
CA ARG A 57 -28.76 14.82 -12.17
C ARG A 57 -29.28 15.70 -11.02
N VAL A 58 -29.15 17.02 -11.13
CA VAL A 58 -29.55 17.96 -10.08
C VAL A 58 -30.95 18.54 -10.30
N ARG A 59 -31.38 18.73 -11.56
CA ARG A 59 -32.61 19.46 -11.91
C ARG A 59 -33.65 18.67 -12.70
N GLY A 60 -33.33 17.44 -13.13
CA GLY A 60 -34.18 16.62 -14.01
C GLY A 60 -33.76 16.72 -15.49
N CYS A 61 -34.03 15.65 -16.24
CA CYS A 61 -33.72 15.53 -17.67
C CYS A 61 -34.87 16.04 -18.54
N CYS A 62 -34.59 16.51 -19.76
CA CYS A 62 -35.63 16.74 -20.78
C CYS A 62 -36.40 15.43 -21.05
N THR A 63 -37.71 15.55 -21.26
CA THR A 63 -38.58 14.44 -21.66
C THR A 63 -38.17 13.91 -23.04
N GLY A 64 -37.99 12.59 -23.17
CA GLY A 64 -37.60 11.96 -24.45
C GLY A 64 -36.09 11.84 -24.69
N ARG A 65 -35.25 12.14 -23.67
CA ARG A 65 -33.79 11.94 -23.71
C ARG A 65 -33.39 10.50 -23.99
N ASN A 66 -32.50 10.33 -24.97
CA ASN A 66 -31.91 9.04 -25.31
C ASN A 66 -30.40 9.03 -25.04
N ASP A 67 -30.00 8.41 -23.92
CA ASP A 67 -28.58 8.29 -23.53
C ASP A 67 -27.76 7.37 -24.46
N ASP A 68 -28.42 6.47 -25.19
CA ASP A 68 -27.77 5.51 -26.10
C ASP A 68 -27.32 6.17 -27.41
N CYS A 69 -27.82 7.36 -27.73
CA CYS A 69 -27.31 8.17 -28.83
C CYS A 69 -26.76 9.49 -28.30
N SER A 70 -25.47 9.48 -27.98
CA SER A 70 -24.76 10.68 -27.52
C SER A 70 -23.37 10.85 -28.17
N PHE A 71 -22.97 12.10 -28.36
CA PHE A 71 -21.67 12.49 -28.89
C PHE A 71 -21.05 13.61 -28.05
N ASN A 72 -19.73 13.60 -27.91
CA ASN A 72 -19.01 14.63 -27.15
C ASN A 72 -18.65 15.82 -28.06
N ILE A 73 -19.22 16.99 -27.79
CA ILE A 73 -18.77 18.23 -28.42
C ILE A 73 -17.61 18.81 -27.61
N VAL A 74 -16.39 18.44 -28.01
CA VAL A 74 -15.14 18.90 -27.38
C VAL A 74 -15.03 20.43 -27.36
N SER A 75 -15.45 21.11 -28.42
CA SER A 75 -15.39 22.58 -28.54
C SER A 75 -16.31 23.32 -27.56
N LYS A 76 -17.35 22.65 -27.05
CA LYS A 76 -18.31 23.21 -26.09
C LYS A 76 -18.21 22.56 -24.70
N ALA A 77 -17.29 21.60 -24.51
CA ALA A 77 -17.18 20.80 -23.30
C ALA A 77 -18.54 20.22 -22.83
N ALA A 78 -19.34 19.75 -23.79
CA ALA A 78 -20.71 19.29 -23.56
C ALA A 78 -20.95 17.92 -24.19
N ILE A 79 -21.78 17.10 -23.54
CA ILE A 79 -22.37 15.90 -24.13
C ILE A 79 -23.64 16.33 -24.84
N CYS A 80 -23.87 15.68 -25.96
CA CYS A 80 -24.83 16.07 -26.95
C CYS A 80 -25.63 14.84 -27.33
N TYR A 81 -26.96 14.94 -27.28
CA TYR A 81 -27.85 13.79 -27.48
C TYR A 81 -28.54 13.88 -28.84
N CYS A 82 -28.81 12.74 -29.47
CA CYS A 82 -29.38 12.65 -30.82
C CYS A 82 -30.91 12.56 -30.79
N ASP A 83 -31.58 13.48 -30.11
CA ASP A 83 -33.00 13.40 -29.82
C ASP A 83 -33.81 14.57 -30.39
N GLN A 84 -35.10 14.31 -30.59
CA GLN A 84 -36.02 15.12 -31.39
C GLN A 84 -36.62 16.34 -30.65
N PHE A 85 -36.10 16.75 -29.49
CA PHE A 85 -36.79 17.72 -28.60
C PHE A 85 -36.20 19.12 -28.56
N CYS A 86 -35.42 19.52 -29.56
CA CYS A 86 -34.71 20.80 -29.51
C CYS A 86 -35.19 21.76 -30.56
N ALA A 87 -35.67 22.91 -30.10
CA ALA A 87 -36.19 23.94 -30.97
C ALA A 87 -35.06 24.45 -31.88
N SER A 88 -35.29 24.30 -33.18
CA SER A 88 -34.44 24.78 -34.26
C SER A 88 -34.43 26.31 -34.31
N GLY A 89 -33.50 26.93 -33.59
CA GLY A 89 -33.20 28.35 -33.73
C GLY A 89 -32.34 28.62 -34.97
N PHE A 90 -32.78 29.51 -35.86
CA PHE A 90 -31.97 30.01 -36.99
C PHE A 90 -30.59 30.54 -36.50
N PRO A 91 -29.45 30.25 -37.17
CA PRO A 91 -29.30 29.65 -38.49
C PRO A 91 -28.78 28.19 -38.41
N GLY A 92 -29.67 27.23 -38.63
CA GLY A 92 -29.33 25.83 -38.90
C GLY A 92 -29.87 24.82 -37.87
N PRO A 93 -30.26 23.61 -38.31
CA PRO A 93 -30.61 22.53 -37.39
C PRO A 93 -29.32 22.14 -36.66
N VAL A 94 -29.32 22.33 -35.33
CA VAL A 94 -28.27 21.73 -34.51
C VAL A 94 -28.78 20.35 -34.20
N ASP A 95 -28.29 19.31 -34.88
CA ASP A 95 -28.62 17.88 -34.67
C ASP A 95 -28.27 17.37 -33.25
N CYS A 96 -28.06 18.27 -32.28
CA CYS A 96 -27.25 18.03 -31.12
C CYS A 96 -27.52 19.06 -30.02
N CYS A 97 -28.07 18.59 -28.90
CA CYS A 97 -28.52 19.44 -27.80
C CYS A 97 -27.74 19.18 -26.53
N GLY A 98 -27.30 20.25 -25.87
CA GLY A 98 -26.57 20.14 -24.61
C GLY A 98 -27.47 19.73 -23.45
N ASP A 99 -26.87 19.21 -22.38
CA ASP A 99 -27.54 18.83 -21.13
C ASP A 99 -27.97 20.05 -20.29
N TYR A 100 -28.88 20.88 -20.82
CA TYR A 100 -29.40 22.08 -20.14
C TYR A 100 -30.93 22.14 -20.27
N TRP A 101 -31.62 22.53 -19.19
CA TRP A 101 -33.08 22.63 -19.20
C TRP A 101 -33.60 23.68 -20.20
N ASP A 102 -32.83 24.74 -20.41
CA ASP A 102 -33.19 25.89 -21.25
C ASP A 102 -33.29 25.54 -22.75
N VAL A 103 -32.89 24.32 -23.16
CA VAL A 103 -32.95 23.87 -24.56
C VAL A 103 -34.07 22.87 -24.85
N CYS A 104 -34.87 22.46 -23.87
CA CYS A 104 -35.99 21.52 -24.09
C CYS A 104 -37.17 22.25 -24.79
N GLU A 105 -37.78 21.64 -25.82
CA GLU A 105 -38.93 22.21 -26.56
C GLU A 105 -40.16 22.52 -25.71
N HIS A 106 -40.38 21.76 -24.63
CA HIS A 106 -41.54 21.89 -23.75
C HIS A 106 -41.08 21.99 -22.29
N PRO A 107 -40.90 23.21 -21.74
CA PRO A 107 -40.47 23.42 -20.36
C PRO A 107 -41.66 23.20 -19.40
N VAL A 108 -42.16 21.97 -19.33
CA VAL A 108 -42.94 21.56 -18.16
C VAL A 108 -41.91 21.17 -17.11
N GLU A 109 -41.72 21.99 -16.07
CA GLU A 109 -40.87 21.61 -14.93
C GLU A 109 -41.24 20.18 -14.52
N PRO A 110 -40.27 19.24 -14.44
CA PRO A 110 -40.57 17.93 -13.95
C PRO A 110 -41.05 18.12 -12.51
N THR A 111 -42.28 17.72 -12.21
CA THR A 111 -42.62 17.37 -10.83
C THR A 111 -41.57 16.37 -10.40
N ARG A 112 -40.69 16.80 -9.49
CA ARG A 112 -39.61 16.00 -8.91
C ARG A 112 -40.13 14.58 -8.77
N SER A 113 -39.61 13.64 -9.57
CA SER A 113 -39.98 12.25 -9.38
C SER A 113 -39.53 11.91 -7.96
N ASP A 114 -40.47 11.61 -7.07
CA ASP A 114 -40.17 11.04 -5.76
C ASP A 114 -39.49 9.67 -5.89
N GLU A 115 -39.48 9.11 -7.11
CA GLU A 115 -38.64 7.96 -7.44
C GLU A 115 -37.17 8.38 -7.48
N PRO A 116 -36.33 7.81 -6.60
CA PRO A 116 -34.89 7.88 -6.75
C PRO A 116 -34.55 7.36 -8.15
N TRP A 117 -33.73 8.12 -8.87
CA TRP A 117 -33.00 7.68 -10.07
C TRP A 117 -32.71 6.17 -9.97
N PRO A 118 -32.96 5.37 -11.03
CA PRO A 118 -32.98 3.92 -10.95
C PRO A 118 -31.79 3.44 -10.13
N PRO A 119 -32.00 2.60 -9.09
CA PRO A 119 -30.92 2.13 -8.26
C PRO A 119 -29.85 1.58 -9.22
N PRO A 120 -28.57 1.97 -9.08
CA PRO A 120 -27.53 1.47 -9.96
C PRO A 120 -27.67 -0.05 -10.02
N ALA A 121 -27.99 -0.56 -11.22
CA ALA A 121 -28.69 -1.84 -11.36
C ALA A 121 -27.91 -3.02 -10.77
N LEU A 122 -26.61 -2.85 -10.56
CA LEU A 122 -25.70 -3.80 -9.95
C LEU A 122 -24.72 -3.07 -9.02
N GLY A 123 -24.61 -3.56 -7.78
CA GLY A 123 -23.66 -3.05 -6.80
C GLY A 123 -23.82 -3.72 -5.44
N CYS A 124 -22.81 -3.58 -4.60
CA CYS A 124 -22.72 -4.27 -3.32
C CYS A 124 -22.80 -3.29 -2.15
N TYR A 125 -23.37 -3.74 -1.04
CA TYR A 125 -23.37 -2.98 0.21
C TYR A 125 -22.39 -3.61 1.20
N LYS A 126 -21.65 -2.78 1.93
CA LYS A 126 -20.84 -3.20 3.08
C LYS A 126 -20.85 -2.11 4.15
N ASP A 127 -21.13 -2.50 5.39
CA ASP A 127 -21.21 -1.59 6.56
C ASP A 127 -22.08 -0.35 6.31
N GLY A 128 -23.22 -0.54 5.62
CA GLY A 128 -24.15 0.53 5.27
C GLY A 128 -23.71 1.45 4.13
N ARG A 129 -22.56 1.22 3.49
CA ARG A 129 -22.09 1.98 2.30
C ARG A 129 -22.31 1.21 1.00
N TYR A 130 -22.68 1.94 -0.05
CA TYR A 130 -22.84 1.40 -1.40
C TYR A 130 -21.51 1.41 -2.17
N TYR A 131 -21.25 0.32 -2.89
CA TYR A 131 -20.10 0.14 -3.78
C TYR A 131 -20.60 -0.28 -5.16
N GLY A 132 -20.10 0.36 -6.21
CA GLY A 132 -20.47 0.01 -7.59
C GLY A 132 -19.95 -1.38 -7.99
N GLU A 133 -20.59 -1.98 -8.98
CA GLU A 133 -20.15 -3.23 -9.60
C GLU A 133 -18.67 -3.16 -10.03
N GLY A 134 -17.92 -4.26 -9.83
CA GLY A 134 -16.49 -4.33 -10.11
C GLY A 134 -15.58 -3.65 -9.08
N THR A 135 -16.13 -2.96 -8.07
CA THR A 135 -15.33 -2.35 -7.00
C THR A 135 -14.58 -3.41 -6.21
N VAL A 136 -13.28 -3.18 -5.98
CA VAL A 136 -12.43 -4.04 -5.15
C VAL A 136 -12.15 -3.34 -3.83
N ILE A 137 -12.40 -4.02 -2.73
CA ILE A 137 -12.08 -3.57 -1.37
C ILE A 137 -11.17 -4.57 -0.67
N LYS A 138 -10.39 -4.10 0.30
CA LYS A 138 -9.64 -4.96 1.20
C LYS A 138 -10.47 -5.26 2.45
N ASP A 139 -10.59 -6.53 2.77
CA ASP A 139 -11.16 -7.01 4.03
C ASP A 139 -10.09 -7.78 4.79
N ASN A 140 -9.46 -7.11 5.76
CA ASN A 140 -8.22 -7.58 6.39
C ASN A 140 -7.19 -7.93 5.30
N CYS A 141 -6.73 -9.18 5.22
CA CYS A 141 -5.79 -9.64 4.20
C CYS A 141 -6.44 -10.00 2.87
N ASN A 142 -7.77 -10.18 2.84
CA ASN A 142 -8.50 -10.65 1.69
C ASN A 142 -8.90 -9.52 0.74
N SER A 143 -8.89 -9.81 -0.56
CA SER A 143 -9.37 -8.90 -1.61
C SER A 143 -10.77 -9.31 -2.01
N CYS A 144 -11.72 -8.39 -1.89
CA CYS A 144 -13.14 -8.62 -2.17
C CYS A 144 -13.60 -7.78 -3.34
N THR A 145 -14.05 -8.44 -4.40
CA THR A 145 -14.59 -7.77 -5.59
C THR A 145 -16.11 -7.86 -5.58
N CYS A 146 -16.78 -6.73 -5.79
CA CYS A 146 -18.22 -6.71 -5.99
C CYS A 146 -18.55 -7.30 -7.37
N PHE A 147 -19.32 -8.39 -7.38
CA PHE A 147 -19.72 -9.07 -8.60
C PHE A 147 -21.18 -9.53 -8.49
N HIS A 148 -22.03 -9.04 -9.37
CA HIS A 148 -23.48 -9.31 -9.40
C HIS A 148 -24.14 -9.05 -8.04
N SER A 149 -23.83 -7.89 -7.44
CA SER A 149 -24.35 -7.49 -6.11
C SER A 149 -23.94 -8.40 -4.94
N LEU A 150 -22.95 -9.29 -5.16
CA LEU A 150 -22.36 -10.16 -4.13
C LEU A 150 -20.86 -9.90 -3.99
N TRP A 151 -20.34 -9.95 -2.77
CA TRP A 151 -18.90 -9.86 -2.52
C TRP A 151 -18.22 -11.21 -2.81
N LYS A 152 -17.36 -11.22 -3.82
CA LYS A 152 -16.43 -12.33 -4.09
C LYS A 152 -15.07 -12.03 -3.49
N CYS A 153 -14.81 -12.61 -2.32
CA CYS A 153 -13.54 -12.45 -1.61
C CYS A 153 -12.58 -13.60 -1.86
N SER A 154 -11.28 -13.32 -1.85
CA SER A 154 -10.25 -14.34 -1.61
C SER A 154 -10.47 -15.03 -0.27
N LYS A 155 -9.96 -16.25 -0.13
CA LYS A 155 -10.12 -17.10 1.07
C LYS A 155 -8.79 -17.36 1.76
N GLU A 156 -7.93 -16.36 1.80
CA GLU A 156 -6.65 -16.45 2.48
C GLU A 156 -6.86 -16.41 3.99
N VAL A 157 -6.03 -17.18 4.70
CA VAL A 157 -5.99 -17.13 6.16
C VAL A 157 -5.21 -15.89 6.55
N CYS A 158 -5.87 -14.91 7.18
CA CYS A 158 -5.19 -13.71 7.67
C CYS A 158 -4.39 -14.00 8.94
N LEU A 159 -3.28 -13.28 9.12
CA LEU A 159 -2.41 -13.43 10.30
C LEU A 159 -3.14 -12.99 11.58
N VAL A 160 -3.76 -11.81 11.55
CA VAL A 160 -4.59 -11.31 12.64
C VAL A 160 -6.04 -11.73 12.41
N ARG A 161 -6.61 -12.46 13.38
CA ARG A 161 -7.98 -12.97 13.31
C ARG A 161 -8.74 -12.63 14.59
N GLN A 162 -9.82 -11.86 14.45
CA GLN A 162 -10.58 -11.37 15.60
C GLN A 162 -11.22 -12.50 16.41
N ASP A 163 -11.73 -13.53 15.73
CA ASP A 163 -12.29 -14.72 16.37
C ASP A 163 -11.23 -15.49 17.17
N LEU A 164 -9.99 -15.55 16.69
CA LEU A 164 -8.89 -16.18 17.41
C LEU A 164 -8.50 -15.37 18.65
N ILE A 165 -8.40 -14.05 18.53
CA ILE A 165 -8.10 -13.15 19.66
C ILE A 165 -9.15 -13.34 20.77
N GLN A 166 -10.44 -13.34 20.40
CA GLN A 166 -11.53 -13.57 21.36
C GLN A 166 -11.45 -14.94 22.02
N ARG A 167 -11.16 -16.01 21.25
CA ARG A 167 -10.97 -17.36 21.83
C ARG A 167 -9.80 -17.41 22.80
N ILE A 168 -8.65 -16.82 22.46
CA ILE A 168 -7.48 -16.79 23.36
C ILE A 168 -7.82 -16.05 24.66
N ASN A 169 -8.42 -14.86 24.55
CA ASN A 169 -8.75 -14.02 25.69
C ASN A 169 -9.90 -14.56 26.57
N SER A 170 -10.60 -15.60 26.11
CA SER A 170 -11.58 -16.31 26.93
C SER A 170 -10.95 -17.28 27.93
N GLY A 171 -9.70 -17.68 27.72
CA GLY A 171 -8.93 -18.50 28.64
C GLY A 171 -8.05 -17.69 29.58
N ASP A 172 -7.57 -18.33 30.65
CA ASP A 172 -6.60 -17.77 31.59
C ASP A 172 -5.22 -18.40 31.36
N TYR A 173 -4.36 -17.69 30.63
CA TYR A 173 -3.01 -18.15 30.26
C TYR A 173 -1.90 -17.24 30.81
N GLY A 174 -2.24 -16.26 31.65
CA GLY A 174 -1.28 -15.25 32.13
C GLY A 174 -0.86 -14.20 31.09
N TRP A 175 -1.45 -14.20 29.89
CA TRP A 175 -1.25 -13.19 28.85
C TRP A 175 -2.55 -12.99 28.05
N LYS A 176 -2.63 -11.88 27.29
CA LYS A 176 -3.77 -11.55 26.42
C LYS A 176 -3.32 -11.28 24.99
N ALA A 177 -4.09 -11.76 24.02
CA ALA A 177 -3.93 -11.46 22.61
C ALA A 177 -4.57 -10.11 22.26
N ASP A 178 -3.99 -9.40 21.30
CA ASP A 178 -4.53 -8.14 20.80
C ASP A 178 -4.27 -7.96 19.31
N ASN A 179 -4.94 -7.00 18.68
CA ASN A 179 -4.79 -6.63 17.29
C ASN A 179 -3.72 -5.54 17.13
N TYR A 180 -2.53 -5.96 16.68
CA TYR A 180 -1.46 -5.04 16.33
C TYR A 180 -1.58 -4.60 14.87
N SER A 181 -1.74 -3.29 14.65
CA SER A 181 -1.93 -2.68 13.32
C SER A 181 -0.83 -3.06 12.31
N GLN A 182 0.41 -3.25 12.76
CA GLN A 182 1.56 -3.67 11.95
C GLN A 182 1.42 -5.06 11.30
N PHE A 183 0.47 -5.88 11.78
CA PHE A 183 0.18 -7.21 11.25
C PHE A 183 -1.16 -7.28 10.52
N TRP A 184 -1.96 -6.20 10.56
CA TRP A 184 -3.24 -6.14 9.89
C TRP A 184 -3.07 -6.16 8.37
N GLY A 185 -3.88 -6.97 7.68
CA GLY A 185 -3.81 -7.09 6.22
C GLY A 185 -2.74 -8.06 5.70
N MET A 186 -1.94 -8.68 6.57
CA MET A 186 -0.96 -9.70 6.21
C MET A 186 -1.61 -11.09 6.21
N THR A 187 -1.26 -11.93 5.24
CA THR A 187 -1.67 -13.35 5.29
C THR A 187 -0.84 -14.11 6.31
N LEU A 188 -1.35 -15.25 6.79
CA LEU A 188 -0.64 -16.11 7.71
C LEU A 188 0.69 -16.58 7.11
N GLU A 189 0.67 -17.02 5.85
CA GLU A 189 1.85 -17.46 5.12
C GLU A 189 2.91 -16.34 5.00
N GLU A 190 2.49 -15.13 4.66
CA GLU A 190 3.39 -13.98 4.63
C GLU A 190 3.98 -13.69 6.01
N GLY A 191 3.19 -13.80 7.08
CA GLY A 191 3.65 -13.66 8.46
C GLY A 191 4.75 -14.66 8.78
N PHE A 192 4.52 -15.95 8.50
CA PHE A 192 5.53 -17.00 8.69
C PHE A 192 6.82 -16.70 7.91
N LYS A 193 6.70 -16.33 6.63
CA LYS A 193 7.86 -16.12 5.76
C LYS A 193 8.65 -14.84 6.07
N LYS A 194 7.96 -13.75 6.42
CA LYS A 194 8.56 -12.41 6.55
C LYS A 194 8.87 -12.02 7.98
N ARG A 195 8.20 -12.61 8.98
CA ARG A 195 8.39 -12.28 10.40
C ARG A 195 9.16 -13.37 11.15
N LEU A 196 9.16 -14.61 10.67
CA LEU A 196 10.01 -15.67 11.19
C LEU A 196 11.19 -15.90 10.23
N GLY A 197 12.39 -16.03 10.80
CA GLY A 197 13.61 -16.12 10.01
C GLY A 197 14.69 -17.02 10.60
N THR A 198 14.47 -17.60 11.77
CA THR A 198 15.48 -18.48 12.37
C THR A 198 15.21 -19.91 11.93
N LEU A 199 16.18 -20.50 11.23
CA LEU A 199 16.12 -21.89 10.83
C LEU A 199 16.35 -22.81 12.04
N PRO A 200 15.79 -24.04 12.02
CA PRO A 200 16.01 -25.01 13.08
C PRO A 200 17.50 -25.18 13.41
N PRO A 201 17.87 -25.25 14.70
CA PRO A 201 19.26 -25.37 15.12
C PRO A 201 19.86 -26.69 14.63
N SER A 202 21.16 -26.67 14.36
CA SER A 202 21.91 -27.89 14.01
C SER A 202 22.00 -28.86 15.19
N HIS A 203 22.23 -30.15 14.91
CA HIS A 203 22.42 -31.17 15.96
C HIS A 203 23.62 -30.83 16.88
N SER A 204 24.63 -30.13 16.36
CA SER A 204 25.76 -29.66 17.17
C SER A 204 25.35 -28.58 18.16
N LEU A 205 24.43 -27.68 17.79
CA LEU A 205 23.87 -26.66 18.69
C LEU A 205 23.02 -27.31 19.79
N LEU A 206 22.15 -28.25 19.41
CA LEU A 206 21.28 -28.94 20.35
C LEU A 206 22.04 -29.76 21.40
N ASN A 207 23.28 -30.18 21.08
CA ASN A 207 24.15 -30.94 21.98
C ASN A 207 25.18 -30.09 22.73
N MET A 208 25.12 -28.76 22.65
CA MET A 208 26.03 -27.91 23.42
C MET A 208 25.82 -28.14 24.91
N LYS A 209 26.92 -28.34 25.63
CA LYS A 209 26.94 -28.43 27.08
C LYS A 209 27.30 -27.07 27.67
N GLU A 210 26.86 -26.84 28.89
CA GLU A 210 27.32 -25.72 29.70
C GLU A 210 28.85 -25.65 29.73
N ALA A 211 29.38 -24.43 29.75
CA ALA A 211 30.82 -24.24 29.85
C ALA A 211 31.31 -24.79 31.20
N PRO A 212 32.38 -25.60 31.23
CA PRO A 212 32.93 -26.11 32.48
C PRO A 212 33.45 -24.94 33.32
N GLY A 213 32.83 -24.73 34.48
CA GLY A 213 33.16 -23.66 35.42
C GLY A 213 32.44 -23.83 36.75
N HIS A 214 32.91 -23.13 37.79
CA HIS A 214 32.23 -23.09 39.09
C HIS A 214 30.91 -22.33 38.95
N SER A 215 29.83 -23.03 38.61
CA SER A 215 28.49 -22.49 38.76
C SER A 215 28.31 -22.05 40.20
N LEU A 216 27.87 -20.80 40.38
CA LEU A 216 27.50 -20.32 41.70
C LEU A 216 26.26 -21.10 42.16
N PRO A 217 26.13 -21.38 43.46
CA PRO A 217 24.89 -21.90 44.02
C PRO A 217 23.71 -21.00 43.65
N GLU A 218 22.54 -21.59 43.43
CA GLU A 218 21.34 -20.87 42.96
C GLU A 218 20.98 -19.70 43.88
N GLU A 219 21.25 -19.83 45.19
CA GLU A 219 20.96 -18.79 46.19
C GLU A 219 21.79 -17.51 46.01
N LYS A 220 22.86 -17.55 45.20
CA LYS A 220 23.67 -16.38 44.88
C LYS A 220 23.10 -15.55 43.72
N PHE A 221 22.10 -16.06 42.99
CA PHE A 221 21.45 -15.30 41.91
C PHE A 221 20.29 -14.46 42.47
N PRO A 222 20.08 -13.25 41.94
CA PRO A 222 18.98 -12.40 42.37
C PRO A 222 17.64 -12.97 41.91
N ALA A 223 16.60 -12.82 42.73
CA ALA A 223 15.24 -13.23 42.39
C ALA A 223 14.65 -12.47 41.18
N PHE A 224 15.20 -11.31 40.86
CA PHE A 224 14.85 -10.50 39.69
C PHE A 224 16.13 -10.00 39.02
N PHE A 225 16.20 -10.12 37.70
CA PHE A 225 17.30 -9.61 36.90
C PHE A 225 16.79 -9.00 35.60
N ALA A 226 17.25 -7.79 35.30
CA ALA A 226 17.05 -7.13 34.02
C ALA A 226 18.39 -6.56 33.55
N ALA A 227 18.83 -6.96 32.35
CA ALA A 227 20.10 -6.49 31.80
C ALA A 227 20.13 -4.96 31.65
N THR A 228 19.00 -4.34 31.32
CA THR A 228 18.84 -2.88 31.22
C THR A 228 19.00 -2.16 32.57
N TYR A 229 18.86 -2.84 33.71
CA TYR A 229 19.15 -2.24 35.01
C TYR A 229 20.59 -2.46 35.45
N ALA A 230 21.16 -3.61 35.07
CA ALA A 230 22.57 -3.92 35.35
C ALA A 230 23.52 -3.07 34.48
N TRP A 231 23.15 -2.82 33.22
CA TRP A 231 23.93 -2.07 32.25
C TRP A 231 23.07 -1.07 31.44
N PRO A 232 22.59 0.02 32.06
CA PRO A 232 21.58 0.91 31.46
C PRO A 232 21.95 1.50 30.09
N GLU A 233 23.21 1.86 29.89
CA GLU A 233 23.68 2.53 28.66
C GLU A 233 24.26 1.54 27.63
N TRP A 234 24.30 0.25 27.94
CA TRP A 234 24.98 -0.76 27.12
C TRP A 234 24.04 -1.83 26.55
N ILE A 235 22.75 -1.74 26.86
CA ILE A 235 21.72 -2.59 26.26
C ILE A 235 20.95 -1.76 25.25
N HIS A 236 21.04 -2.13 23.98
CA HIS A 236 20.42 -1.39 22.90
C HIS A 236 18.91 -1.64 22.82
N ASP A 237 18.19 -0.65 22.28
CA ASP A 237 16.74 -0.75 22.06
C ASP A 237 16.37 -1.83 21.03
N PRO A 238 15.14 -2.37 21.11
CA PRO A 238 14.63 -3.31 20.12
C PRO A 238 14.65 -2.76 18.69
N LEU A 239 15.11 -3.58 17.76
CA LEU A 239 15.19 -3.25 16.34
C LEU A 239 14.05 -3.90 15.52
N ASP A 240 13.62 -3.24 14.44
CA ASP A 240 12.59 -3.76 13.52
C ASP A 240 13.22 -4.42 12.29
N GLN A 241 13.06 -5.74 12.17
CA GLN A 241 13.48 -6.53 11.00
C GLN A 241 12.65 -6.26 9.74
N ARG A 242 11.54 -5.51 9.85
CA ARG A 242 10.57 -5.22 8.79
C ARG A 242 10.04 -6.50 8.14
N SER A 243 9.74 -6.45 6.84
CA SER A 243 9.19 -7.55 6.05
C SER A 243 10.28 -8.47 5.49
N CYS A 244 11.17 -8.92 6.35
CA CYS A 244 12.32 -9.76 6.03
C CYS A 244 12.50 -10.79 7.16
N GLY A 245 12.53 -12.09 6.82
CA GLY A 245 12.77 -13.19 7.76
C GLY A 245 14.23 -13.21 8.23
N ALA A 246 14.67 -12.15 8.91
CA ALA A 246 16.06 -11.94 9.32
C ALA A 246 16.24 -11.89 10.84
N SER A 247 15.28 -12.43 11.61
CA SER A 247 15.40 -12.46 13.08
C SER A 247 16.72 -13.07 13.55
N TRP A 248 17.23 -14.09 12.85
CA TRP A 248 18.52 -14.73 13.08
C TRP A 248 19.71 -13.74 13.06
N ALA A 249 19.69 -12.76 12.16
CA ALA A 249 20.74 -11.77 12.00
C ALA A 249 20.58 -10.65 13.04
N PHE A 250 19.35 -10.14 13.19
CA PHE A 250 19.05 -9.07 14.16
C PHE A 250 19.34 -9.50 15.59
N SER A 251 18.92 -10.71 16.01
CA SER A 251 19.21 -11.20 17.36
C SER A 251 20.71 -11.38 17.59
N THR A 252 21.44 -11.89 16.58
CA THR A 252 22.88 -12.15 16.70
C THR A 252 23.67 -10.83 16.79
N ALA A 253 23.40 -9.87 15.90
CA ALA A 253 24.06 -8.57 15.93
C ALA A 253 23.75 -7.78 17.20
N SER A 254 22.49 -7.76 17.65
CA SER A 254 22.11 -7.01 18.86
C SER A 254 22.78 -7.59 20.11
N VAL A 255 22.73 -8.92 20.30
CA VAL A 255 23.39 -9.57 21.45
C VAL A 255 24.91 -9.39 21.39
N ALA A 256 25.52 -9.44 20.21
CA ALA A 256 26.95 -9.19 20.07
C ALA A 256 27.31 -7.74 20.40
N ALA A 257 26.51 -6.75 19.96
CA ALA A 257 26.70 -5.33 20.27
C ALA A 257 26.65 -5.09 21.78
N ASP A 258 25.59 -5.55 22.46
CA ASP A 258 25.43 -5.41 23.91
C ASP A 258 26.62 -6.04 24.68
N ARG A 259 27.05 -7.24 24.24
CA ARG A 259 28.18 -7.94 24.88
C ARG A 259 29.50 -7.22 24.66
N ILE A 260 29.72 -6.62 23.48
CA ILE A 260 30.92 -5.81 23.22
C ILE A 260 30.91 -4.58 24.13
N ALA A 261 29.78 -3.89 24.29
CA ALA A 261 29.67 -2.75 25.19
C ALA A 261 29.98 -3.13 26.65
N ILE A 262 29.41 -4.24 27.14
CA ILE A 262 29.69 -4.75 28.49
C ILE A 262 31.15 -5.15 28.67
N HIS A 263 31.72 -5.89 27.72
CA HIS A 263 33.10 -6.40 27.84
C HIS A 263 34.16 -5.32 27.61
N SER A 264 33.84 -4.25 26.89
CA SER A 264 34.73 -3.11 26.66
C SER A 264 34.55 -2.00 27.69
N GLU A 265 33.75 -2.22 28.73
CA GLU A 265 33.44 -1.22 29.77
C GLU A 265 32.93 0.11 29.19
N GLY A 266 32.18 0.03 28.08
CA GLY A 266 31.61 1.19 27.39
C GLY A 266 32.55 1.90 26.41
N GLU A 267 33.73 1.34 26.09
CA GLU A 267 34.58 1.88 25.02
C GLU A 267 33.92 1.74 23.64
N PHE A 268 33.14 0.67 23.42
CA PHE A 268 32.41 0.41 22.19
C PHE A 268 30.93 0.18 22.45
N THR A 269 30.10 1.19 22.16
CA THR A 269 28.64 1.15 22.39
C THR A 269 27.84 1.28 21.09
N ASP A 270 28.46 1.00 19.95
CA ASP A 270 27.78 1.11 18.66
C ASP A 270 26.97 -0.16 18.35
N ASN A 271 25.80 0.04 17.73
CA ASN A 271 25.02 -1.05 17.16
C ASN A 271 25.77 -1.75 16.03
N LEU A 272 25.78 -3.08 16.05
CA LEU A 272 26.33 -3.87 14.95
C LEU A 272 25.36 -3.94 13.76
N SER A 273 25.93 -3.96 12.56
CA SER A 273 25.15 -4.01 11.31
C SER A 273 24.53 -5.38 11.08
N ALA A 274 23.24 -5.54 11.43
CA ALA A 274 22.46 -6.72 11.02
C ALA A 274 22.43 -6.88 9.49
N GLN A 275 22.48 -5.77 8.74
CA GLN A 275 22.53 -5.79 7.28
C GLN A 275 23.79 -6.48 6.73
N ASN A 276 24.92 -6.35 7.42
CA ASN A 276 26.14 -7.07 7.05
C ASN A 276 25.93 -8.59 7.12
N LEU A 277 25.35 -9.10 8.21
CA LEU A 277 25.01 -10.52 8.33
C LEU A 277 24.03 -10.95 7.23
N ILE A 278 22.98 -10.16 6.97
CA ILE A 278 21.96 -10.48 5.96
C ILE A 278 22.55 -10.58 4.55
N SER A 279 23.47 -9.66 4.20
CA SER A 279 23.99 -9.54 2.84
C SER A 279 25.29 -10.30 2.58
N CYS A 280 26.10 -10.52 3.61
CA CYS A 280 27.48 -11.01 3.45
C CYS A 280 27.71 -12.40 4.05
N ASP A 281 26.95 -12.83 5.06
CA ASP A 281 26.97 -14.21 5.52
C ASP A 281 26.15 -15.09 4.54
N THR A 282 26.84 -15.64 3.55
CA THR A 282 26.21 -16.39 2.43
C THR A 282 26.35 -17.91 2.58
N ARG A 283 27.07 -18.39 3.59
CA ARG A 283 27.34 -19.83 3.76
C ARG A 283 26.22 -20.47 4.57
N ASN A 284 25.35 -21.22 3.90
CA ASN A 284 24.17 -21.88 4.51
C ASN A 284 23.18 -20.91 5.16
N GLN A 285 23.18 -19.64 4.74
CA GLN A 285 22.18 -18.64 5.10
C GLN A 285 21.39 -18.22 3.87
N GLN A 286 20.18 -17.70 4.09
CA GLN A 286 19.24 -17.34 3.02
C GLN A 286 18.76 -15.89 3.13
N GLY A 287 19.51 -15.04 3.85
CA GLY A 287 19.19 -13.63 4.04
C GLY A 287 17.79 -13.45 4.63
N CYS A 288 16.89 -12.81 3.87
CA CYS A 288 15.49 -12.59 4.26
C CYS A 288 14.60 -13.83 4.21
N ASN A 289 15.07 -14.96 3.69
CA ASN A 289 14.33 -16.23 3.74
C ASN A 289 14.73 -17.10 4.94
N GLY A 290 15.62 -16.59 5.79
CA GLY A 290 16.02 -17.21 7.05
C GLY A 290 17.50 -17.55 7.12
N GLY A 291 17.94 -17.89 8.33
CA GLY A 291 19.32 -18.25 8.61
C GLY A 291 19.48 -18.97 9.95
N SER A 292 20.63 -19.60 10.10
CA SER A 292 21.10 -20.30 11.29
C SER A 292 21.86 -19.36 12.21
N ILE A 293 21.58 -19.44 13.51
CA ILE A 293 22.24 -18.62 14.53
C ILE A 293 23.71 -19.04 14.71
N ASP A 294 24.05 -20.34 14.66
CA ASP A 294 25.47 -20.74 14.76
C ASP A 294 26.30 -20.31 13.55
N GLY A 295 25.70 -20.29 12.36
CA GLY A 295 26.32 -19.71 11.17
C GLY A 295 26.69 -18.26 11.39
N ALA A 296 25.73 -17.47 11.92
CA ALA A 296 25.92 -16.05 12.17
C ALA A 296 27.01 -15.76 13.22
N TRP A 297 27.00 -16.47 14.35
CA TRP A 297 28.06 -16.33 15.37
C TRP A 297 29.44 -16.75 14.84
N ARG A 298 29.50 -17.82 14.04
CA ARG A 298 30.73 -18.25 13.39
C ARG A 298 31.21 -17.21 12.38
N TYR A 299 30.29 -16.59 11.63
CA TYR A 299 30.60 -15.52 10.68
C TYR A 299 31.21 -14.32 11.39
N LEU A 300 30.57 -13.81 12.45
CA LEU A 300 31.12 -12.75 13.30
C LEU A 300 32.55 -13.12 13.73
N LYS A 301 32.73 -14.23 14.45
CA LYS A 301 34.05 -14.67 14.92
C LYS A 301 35.16 -14.72 13.84
N THR A 302 34.81 -14.98 12.58
CA THR A 302 35.78 -15.17 11.49
C THR A 302 35.97 -13.97 10.57
N HIS A 303 34.99 -13.07 10.47
CA HIS A 303 34.96 -11.97 9.50
C HIS A 303 34.58 -10.60 10.11
N GLY A 304 34.25 -10.55 11.41
CA GLY A 304 33.77 -9.35 12.11
C GLY A 304 34.16 -9.34 13.59
#